data_AF-A0A9X3GNV3-F1
#
_entry.id   AF-A0A9X3GNV3-F1
#
_cell.length_a   1.000
_cell.length_b   1.000
_cell.length_c   1.000
_cell.angle_alpha   90.00
_cell.angle_beta   90.00
_cell.angle_gamma   90.00
#
_symmetry.space_group_name_H-M   'P 1'
#
loop_
_entity.id
_entity.type
_entity.pdbx_description
1 polymer ?
#
loop_
_entity_poly.entity_id
_entity_poly.type
_entity_poly.pdbx_seq_one_letter_code
_entity_poly.pdbx_strand_id
1 'polypeptide(L)'
;MSYKTKAETLADAIPHTPVVRTYRCSGHGCPMPGAIFDNPGQLTGVCAYHYAANPSDWPRITQALTDWACVTDEINACRRIHTDPETATSPGTIARQFEAAVARLEPRVGTWWDQLKPQPGRGGRMDDYRSWGLRLDRFIGARVQAVTVTPRRRAA
;
A
#
# COMPACT_ATOMS: atom_id res chain seq x y z
N MET A 1 -23.62 39.44 28.08
CA MET A 1 -23.48 38.04 27.64
C MET A 1 -23.49 38.05 26.12
N SER A 2 -22.34 37.86 25.49
CA SER A 2 -22.22 37.93 24.02
C SER A 2 -22.54 36.57 23.43
N TYR A 3 -23.63 36.47 22.68
CA TYR A 3 -23.99 35.25 21.95
C TYR A 3 -23.14 35.19 20.68
N LYS A 4 -22.20 34.25 20.63
CA LYS A 4 -21.46 33.95 19.40
C LYS A 4 -22.43 33.55 18.30
N THR A 5 -22.20 34.07 17.10
CA THR A 5 -23.02 33.75 15.93
C THR A 5 -22.76 32.31 15.47
N LYS A 6 -23.74 31.70 14.79
CA LYS A 6 -23.65 30.32 14.25
C LYS A 6 -22.44 30.12 13.31
N ALA A 7 -21.93 31.20 12.72
CA ALA A 7 -20.72 31.20 11.90
C ALA A 7 -19.43 31.06 12.72
N GLU A 8 -19.38 31.61 13.94
CA GLU A 8 -18.24 31.48 14.85
C GLU A 8 -18.18 30.10 15.51
N THR A 9 -19.31 29.36 15.55
CA THR A 9 -19.36 27.96 16.01
C THR A 9 -18.87 26.97 14.94
N LEU A 10 -18.90 27.37 13.66
CA LEU A 10 -18.45 26.55 12.53
C LEU A 10 -16.93 26.63 12.30
N ALA A 11 -16.25 27.63 12.86
CA ALA A 11 -14.79 27.75 12.79
C ALA A 11 -14.06 26.74 13.70
N ASP A 12 -14.73 26.24 14.75
CA ASP A 12 -14.19 25.19 15.65
C ASP A 12 -14.49 23.77 15.15
N ALA A 13 -15.30 23.63 14.10
CA ALA A 13 -15.42 22.38 13.37
C ALA A 13 -14.25 22.28 12.40
N ILE A 14 -13.03 22.12 12.94
CA ILE A 14 -11.91 21.58 12.17
C ILE A 14 -12.48 20.33 11.50
N PRO A 15 -12.62 20.28 10.17
CA PRO A 15 -12.89 19.00 9.55
C PRO A 15 -11.69 18.16 9.97
N HIS A 16 -11.93 17.12 10.76
CA HIS A 16 -10.94 16.06 10.89
C HIS A 16 -10.83 15.45 9.50
N THR A 17 -10.10 16.11 8.61
CA THR A 17 -9.49 15.49 7.47
C THR A 17 -8.83 14.26 8.07
N PRO A 18 -9.24 13.05 7.71
CA PRO A 18 -8.61 11.86 8.27
C PRO A 18 -7.13 12.03 7.95
N VAL A 19 -6.33 12.26 8.98
CA VAL A 19 -4.90 12.41 8.77
C VAL A 19 -4.46 11.05 8.29
N VAL A 20 -4.20 10.93 6.99
CA VAL A 20 -3.69 9.69 6.38
C VAL A 20 -2.27 9.53 6.88
N ARG A 21 -2.13 9.08 8.13
CA ARG A 21 -0.84 8.91 8.78
C ARG A 21 -0.24 7.63 8.23
N THR A 22 0.59 7.81 7.21
CA THR A 22 1.41 6.76 6.62
C THR A 22 2.59 6.47 7.54
N TYR A 23 2.32 5.92 8.73
CA TYR A 23 3.37 5.52 9.65
C TYR A 23 4.31 4.55 8.95
N ARG A 24 5.61 4.61 9.25
CA ARG A 24 6.54 3.61 8.73
C ARG A 24 6.26 2.27 9.40
N CYS A 25 6.41 1.17 8.67
CA CYS A 25 6.35 -0.14 9.31
C CYS A 25 7.52 -0.29 10.32
N SER A 26 7.24 -0.90 11.48
CA SER A 26 8.22 -1.17 12.54
C SER A 26 9.21 -2.28 12.17
N GLY A 27 8.93 -3.08 11.14
CA GLY A 27 9.92 -3.98 10.55
C GLY A 27 11.04 -3.16 9.94
N HIS A 28 12.20 -3.08 10.60
CA HIS A 28 13.34 -2.27 10.16
C HIS A 28 13.62 -2.41 8.66
N GLY A 29 13.53 -1.31 7.90
CA GLY A 29 13.77 -1.29 6.45
C GLY A 29 12.58 -1.72 5.57
N CYS A 30 11.42 -2.03 6.15
CA CYS A 30 10.24 -2.44 5.39
C CYS A 30 9.70 -1.28 4.52
N PRO A 31 9.51 -1.47 3.20
CA PRO A 31 9.02 -0.44 2.29
C PRO A 31 7.50 -0.21 2.38
N MET A 32 6.79 -1.04 3.14
CA MET A 32 5.33 -0.92 3.29
C MET A 32 4.96 0.06 4.41
N PRO A 33 3.87 0.82 4.26
CA PRO A 33 3.32 1.63 5.35
C PRO A 33 2.82 0.72 6.47
N GLY A 34 3.08 1.12 7.70
CA GLY A 34 2.41 0.62 8.89
C GLY A 34 1.03 1.24 8.98
N ALA A 35 -0.01 0.40 9.06
CA ALA A 35 -1.41 0.88 9.00
C ALA A 35 -2.33 0.16 10.00
N ILE A 36 -1.81 -0.78 10.80
CA ILE A 36 -2.66 -1.65 11.63
C ILE A 36 -2.85 -1.14 13.06
N PHE A 37 -2.05 -0.16 13.50
CA PHE A 37 -2.20 0.46 14.82
C PHE A 37 -2.38 1.97 14.68
N ASP A 38 -3.61 2.45 14.93
CA ASP A 38 -3.90 3.86 15.08
C ASP A 38 -3.74 4.27 16.55
N ASN A 39 -2.49 4.38 16.99
CA ASN A 39 -2.17 4.91 18.32
C ASN A 39 -1.71 6.37 18.20
N PRO A 40 -2.49 7.35 18.72
CA PRO A 40 -2.08 8.74 18.77
C PRO A 40 -0.73 8.88 19.49
N GLY A 41 0.30 9.40 18.80
CA GLY A 41 1.64 9.62 19.35
C GLY A 41 2.70 8.58 18.98
N GLN A 42 2.34 7.48 18.29
CA GLN A 42 3.33 6.56 17.73
C GLN A 42 3.77 6.97 16.32
N LEU A 43 5.07 6.88 16.03
CA LEU A 43 5.65 7.19 14.72
C LEU A 43 5.77 5.97 13.79
N THR A 44 5.45 4.78 14.32
CA THR A 44 5.60 3.49 13.64
C THR A 44 4.35 2.64 13.81
N GLY A 45 3.91 1.99 12.74
CA GLY A 45 2.84 0.98 12.77
C GLY A 45 3.37 -0.37 12.29
N VAL A 46 2.49 -1.38 12.19
CA VAL A 46 2.84 -2.67 11.57
C VAL A 46 2.10 -2.80 10.24
N CYS A 47 2.78 -3.25 9.18
CA CYS A 47 2.16 -3.48 7.89
C CYS A 47 1.42 -4.83 7.87
N ALA A 48 0.50 -5.01 6.92
CA ALA A 48 -0.29 -6.25 6.79
C ALA A 48 0.55 -7.53 6.74
N TYR A 49 1.71 -7.50 6.07
CA TYR A 49 2.58 -8.66 5.95
C TYR A 49 3.28 -9.03 7.26
N HIS A 50 3.73 -8.05 8.03
CA HIS A 50 4.35 -8.29 9.34
C HIS A 50 3.33 -8.61 10.43
N TYR A 51 2.13 -8.04 10.35
CA TYR A 51 1.04 -8.33 11.28
C TYR A 51 0.53 -9.77 11.16
N ALA A 52 0.48 -10.31 9.95
CA ALA A 52 0.03 -11.66 9.69
C ALA A 52 1.10 -12.75 9.93
N ALA A 53 2.27 -12.40 10.48
CA ALA A 53 3.42 -13.29 10.58
C ALA A 53 4.04 -13.33 11.98
N ASN A 54 4.75 -14.41 12.28
CA ASN A 54 5.54 -14.50 13.50
C ASN A 54 6.71 -13.50 13.45
N PRO A 55 7.05 -12.82 14.58
CA PRO A 55 8.17 -11.89 14.63
C PRO A 55 9.52 -12.47 14.16
N SER A 56 9.72 -13.78 14.32
CA SER A 56 10.94 -14.47 13.86
C SER A 56 11.10 -14.48 12.34
N ASP A 57 10.01 -14.34 11.58
CA ASP A 57 10.02 -14.36 10.12
C ASP A 57 10.18 -12.95 9.52
N TRP A 58 10.06 -11.91 10.34
CA TRP A 58 10.08 -10.51 9.90
C TRP A 58 11.31 -10.14 9.07
N PRO A 59 12.55 -10.57 9.38
CA PRO A 59 13.70 -10.26 8.53
C PRO A 59 13.56 -10.82 7.10
N ARG A 60 13.05 -12.04 6.95
CA ARG A 60 12.84 -12.67 5.63
C ARG A 60 11.72 -11.98 4.88
N ILE A 61 10.65 -11.60 5.57
CA ILE A 61 9.54 -10.85 5.00
C ILE A 61 10.02 -9.47 4.52
N THR A 62 10.79 -8.75 5.33
CA THR A 62 11.37 -7.46 4.95
C THR A 62 12.26 -7.59 3.73
N GLN A 63 13.12 -8.61 3.68
CA GLN A 63 13.98 -8.85 2.51
C GLN A 63 13.12 -9.10 1.26
N ALA A 64 12.12 -9.99 1.35
CA ALA A 64 11.23 -10.27 0.23
C ALA A 64 10.47 -9.01 -0.24
N LEU A 65 10.05 -8.14 0.66
CA LEU A 65 9.43 -6.86 0.30
C LEU A 65 10.43 -5.90 -0.37
N THR A 66 11.68 -5.89 0.10
CA THR A 66 12.75 -5.03 -0.43
C THR A 66 13.21 -5.47 -1.82
N ASP A 67 13.34 -6.79 -2.05
CA ASP A 67 13.68 -7.37 -3.36
C ASP A 67 12.66 -6.96 -4.44
N TRP A 68 11.44 -6.66 -4.01
CA TRP A 68 10.33 -6.21 -4.86
C TRP A 68 9.92 -4.75 -4.59
N ALA A 69 10.87 -3.90 -4.17
CA ALA A 69 10.61 -2.50 -3.82
C ALA A 69 9.83 -1.75 -4.90
N CYS A 70 10.14 -2.00 -6.17
CA CYS A 70 9.44 -1.41 -7.31
C CYS A 70 7.93 -1.69 -7.33
N VAL A 71 7.53 -2.91 -6.97
CA VAL A 71 6.12 -3.32 -6.92
C VAL A 71 5.48 -2.78 -5.64
N THR A 72 6.19 -2.80 -4.50
CA THR A 72 5.65 -2.24 -3.24
C THR A 72 5.41 -0.74 -3.33
N ASP A 73 6.27 0.00 -4.05
CA ASP A 73 6.10 1.42 -4.30
C ASP A 73 4.79 1.71 -5.05
N GLU A 74 4.50 0.92 -6.09
CA GLU A 74 3.28 1.08 -6.88
C GLU A 74 2.03 0.62 -6.12
N ILE A 75 2.11 -0.42 -5.28
CA ILE A 75 1.02 -0.78 -4.34
C ILE A 75 0.70 0.41 -3.44
N ASN A 76 1.73 1.06 -2.89
CA ASN A 76 1.56 2.20 -2.00
C ASN A 76 0.98 3.41 -2.73
N ALA A 77 1.40 3.64 -3.98
CA ALA A 77 0.82 4.68 -4.84
C ALA A 77 -0.66 4.42 -5.12
N CYS A 78 -1.03 3.19 -5.49
CA CYS A 78 -2.41 2.78 -5.68
C CYS A 78 -3.24 3.07 -4.43
N ARG A 79 -2.77 2.64 -3.25
CA ARG A 79 -3.50 2.81 -1.99
C ARG A 79 -3.77 4.27 -1.67
N ARG A 80 -2.76 5.15 -1.78
CA ARG A 80 -2.90 6.59 -1.48
C ARG A 80 -4.04 7.22 -2.27
N ILE A 81 -4.10 6.96 -3.58
CA ILE A 81 -5.10 7.53 -4.49
C ILE A 81 -6.53 7.14 -4.09
N HIS A 82 -6.72 5.95 -3.50
CA HIS A 82 -8.04 5.48 -3.07
C HIS A 82 -8.41 5.88 -1.65
N THR A 83 -7.44 6.22 -0.80
CA THR A 83 -7.67 6.48 0.62
C THR A 83 -7.57 7.96 1.03
N ASP A 84 -6.93 8.80 0.21
CA ASP A 84 -6.72 10.21 0.54
C ASP A 84 -7.73 11.11 -0.20
N PRO A 85 -8.64 11.80 0.55
CA PRO A 85 -9.61 12.74 -0.01
C PRO A 85 -8.98 13.89 -0.81
N GLU A 86 -7.77 14.31 -0.49
CA GLU A 86 -7.04 15.37 -1.24
C GLU A 86 -6.48 14.84 -2.56
N THR A 87 -6.24 13.53 -2.64
CA THR A 87 -5.89 12.85 -3.89
C THR A 87 -7.10 12.30 -4.64
N ALA A 88 -8.34 12.59 -4.18
CA ALA A 88 -9.56 12.28 -4.91
C ALA A 88 -9.51 12.99 -6.27
N THR A 89 -8.98 12.27 -7.25
CA THR A 89 -8.52 12.81 -8.50
C THR A 89 -9.58 12.59 -9.56
N SER A 90 -9.68 13.53 -10.50
CA SER A 90 -10.57 13.35 -11.64
C SER A 90 -10.26 12.03 -12.37
N PRO A 91 -11.25 11.37 -13.00
CA PRO A 91 -11.00 10.11 -13.70
C PRO A 91 -9.83 10.16 -14.70
N GLY A 92 -9.66 11.30 -15.40
CA GLY A 92 -8.55 11.51 -16.32
C GLY A 92 -7.17 11.59 -15.63
N THR A 93 -7.12 12.07 -14.38
CA THR A 93 -5.87 12.10 -13.61
C THR A 93 -5.49 10.71 -13.11
N ILE A 94 -6.48 9.92 -12.67
CA ILE A 94 -6.27 8.51 -12.29
C ILE A 94 -5.75 7.70 -13.48
N ALA A 95 -6.34 7.88 -14.68
CA ALA A 95 -5.88 7.21 -15.89
C ALA A 95 -4.42 7.55 -16.22
N ARG A 96 -4.04 8.84 -16.20
CA ARG A 96 -2.65 9.26 -16.43
C ARG A 96 -1.67 8.70 -15.40
N GLN A 97 -2.05 8.67 -14.13
CA GLN A 97 -1.21 8.11 -13.08
C GLN A 97 -1.03 6.60 -13.24
N PHE A 98 -2.08 5.91 -13.67
CA PHE A 98 -2.04 4.48 -13.97
C PHE A 98 -1.12 4.17 -15.15
N GLU A 99 -1.24 4.88 -16.26
CA GLU A 99 -0.34 4.76 -17.42
C GLU A 99 1.13 5.01 -17.01
N ALA A 100 1.36 6.04 -16.20
CA ALA A 100 2.70 6.35 -15.69
C ALA A 100 3.24 5.23 -14.77
N ALA A 101 2.39 4.61 -13.95
CA ALA A 101 2.78 3.49 -13.10
C ALA A 101 3.16 2.25 -13.91
N VAL A 102 2.37 1.94 -14.95
CA VAL A 102 2.65 0.85 -15.90
C VAL A 102 4.00 1.06 -16.58
N ALA A 103 4.25 2.25 -17.12
CA ALA A 103 5.51 2.58 -17.80
C ALA A 103 6.73 2.52 -16.87
N ARG A 104 6.58 2.88 -15.59
CA ARG A 104 7.65 2.74 -14.59
C ARG A 104 7.94 1.29 -14.22
N LEU A 105 6.90 0.45 -14.13
CA LEU A 105 7.04 -0.90 -13.61
C LEU A 105 7.57 -1.88 -14.67
N GLU A 106 7.10 -1.77 -15.92
CA GLU A 106 7.45 -2.68 -17.02
C GLU A 106 8.96 -2.99 -17.13
N PRO A 107 9.86 -2.00 -17.27
CA PRO A 107 11.29 -2.30 -17.42
C PRO A 107 11.93 -2.86 -16.13
N ARG A 108 11.30 -2.68 -14.96
CA ARG A 108 11.87 -3.06 -13.66
C ARG A 108 11.56 -4.49 -13.26
N VAL A 109 10.49 -5.08 -13.78
CA VAL A 109 10.02 -6.42 -13.39
C VAL A 109 10.40 -7.52 -14.39
N GLY A 110 10.91 -7.14 -15.57
CA GLY A 110 11.47 -8.05 -16.56
C GLY A 110 10.50 -9.17 -16.95
N THR A 111 10.93 -10.43 -16.84
CA THR A 111 10.13 -11.61 -17.21
C THR A 111 8.84 -11.78 -16.39
N TRP A 112 8.69 -11.08 -15.27
CA TRP A 112 7.47 -11.08 -14.48
C TRP A 112 6.39 -10.15 -15.03
N TRP A 113 6.71 -9.34 -16.04
CA TRP A 113 5.77 -8.37 -16.61
C TRP A 113 4.48 -9.01 -17.10
N ASP A 114 4.53 -10.19 -17.71
CA ASP A 114 3.31 -10.86 -18.18
C ASP A 114 2.31 -11.18 -17.06
N GLN A 115 2.81 -11.41 -15.84
CA GLN A 115 1.96 -11.65 -14.66
C GLN A 115 1.46 -10.34 -14.03
N LEU A 116 2.21 -9.25 -14.21
CA LEU A 116 2.01 -7.98 -13.51
C LEU A 116 1.34 -6.91 -14.37
N LYS A 117 1.36 -7.03 -15.70
CA LYS A 117 0.73 -6.06 -16.59
C LYS A 117 -0.78 -5.98 -16.34
N PRO A 118 -1.42 -4.83 -16.61
CA PRO A 118 -2.87 -4.74 -16.63
C PRO A 118 -3.48 -5.83 -17.51
N GLN A 119 -4.53 -6.49 -17.03
CA GLN A 119 -5.23 -7.56 -17.72
C GLN A 119 -6.71 -7.20 -17.84
N PRO A 120 -7.44 -7.80 -18.80
CA PRO A 120 -8.89 -7.75 -18.78
C PRO A 120 -9.42 -8.51 -17.55
N GLY A 121 -10.30 -7.87 -16.79
CA GLY A 121 -11.09 -8.47 -15.73
C GLY A 121 -12.21 -9.38 -16.26
N ARG A 122 -12.94 -10.04 -15.35
CA ARG A 122 -14.15 -10.83 -15.70
C ARG A 122 -15.20 -9.89 -16.31
N GLY A 123 -15.39 -9.98 -17.62
CA GLY A 123 -16.25 -9.09 -18.39
C GLY A 123 -15.54 -8.27 -19.48
N GLY A 124 -14.25 -8.53 -19.72
CA GLY A 124 -13.49 -7.94 -20.83
C GLY A 124 -13.04 -6.49 -20.62
N ARG A 125 -13.42 -5.86 -19.50
CA ARG A 125 -12.91 -4.53 -19.13
C ARG A 125 -11.50 -4.66 -18.57
N MET A 126 -10.57 -3.84 -19.06
CA MET A 126 -9.22 -3.75 -18.50
C MET A 126 -9.26 -3.37 -17.02
N ASP A 127 -8.26 -3.83 -16.26
CA ASP A 127 -8.07 -3.40 -14.88
C ASP A 127 -8.12 -1.88 -14.77
N ASP A 128 -8.92 -1.39 -13.84
CA ASP A 128 -8.71 -0.05 -13.32
C ASP A 128 -7.54 -0.03 -12.34
N TYR A 129 -7.11 1.17 -11.97
CA TYR A 129 -5.92 1.33 -11.14
C TYR A 129 -6.05 0.62 -9.77
N ARG A 130 -7.28 0.53 -9.24
CA ARG A 130 -7.58 -0.18 -7.99
C ARG A 130 -7.39 -1.69 -8.13
N SER A 131 -8.00 -2.28 -9.15
CA SER A 131 -7.99 -3.72 -9.40
C SER A 131 -6.58 -4.21 -9.72
N TRP A 132 -5.82 -3.38 -10.46
CA TRP A 132 -4.40 -3.63 -10.69
C TRP A 132 -3.59 -3.62 -9.39
N GLY A 133 -3.78 -2.61 -8.53
CA GLY A 133 -3.13 -2.53 -7.22
C GLY A 133 -3.37 -3.76 -6.34
N LEU A 134 -4.60 -4.29 -6.33
CA LEU A 134 -4.92 -5.54 -5.61
C LEU A 134 -4.19 -6.77 -6.19
N ARG A 135 -3.94 -6.80 -7.50
CA ARG A 135 -3.17 -7.88 -8.12
C ARG A 135 -1.69 -7.78 -7.75
N LEU A 136 -1.12 -6.58 -7.78
CA LEU A 136 0.24 -6.34 -7.30
C LEU A 136 0.39 -6.81 -5.84
N ASP A 137 -0.60 -6.49 -5.00
CA ASP A 137 -0.63 -6.89 -3.59
C ASP A 137 -0.64 -8.42 -3.43
N ARG A 138 -1.45 -9.12 -4.23
CA ARG A 138 -1.49 -10.60 -4.26
C ARG A 138 -0.16 -11.19 -4.72
N PHE A 139 0.46 -10.61 -5.75
CA PHE A 139 1.77 -11.05 -6.22
C PHE A 139 2.80 -10.98 -5.09
N ILE A 140 2.89 -9.84 -4.40
CA ILE A 140 3.80 -9.68 -3.25
C ILE A 140 3.46 -10.65 -2.12
N GLY A 141 2.18 -10.80 -1.80
CA GLY A 141 1.70 -11.75 -0.81
C GLY A 141 2.20 -13.18 -1.06
N ALA A 142 2.19 -13.64 -2.32
CA ALA A 142 2.71 -14.96 -2.67
C ALA A 142 4.22 -15.12 -2.44
N ARG A 143 5.02 -14.06 -2.64
CA ARG A 143 6.48 -14.10 -2.42
C ARG A 143 6.81 -14.06 -0.94
N VAL A 144 6.07 -13.27 -0.18
CA VAL A 144 6.12 -13.25 1.30
C VAL A 144 5.75 -14.63 1.87
N GLN A 145 4.73 -15.29 1.32
CA GLN A 145 4.34 -16.64 1.74
C GLN A 145 5.44 -17.68 1.43
N ALA A 146 6.10 -17.59 0.26
CA ALA A 146 7.16 -18.52 -0.10
C ALA A 146 8.34 -18.52 0.90
N VAL A 147 8.69 -17.35 1.46
CA VAL A 147 9.80 -17.22 2.42
C VAL A 147 9.43 -17.56 3.87
N THR A 148 8.13 -17.64 4.18
CA THR A 148 7.61 -18.00 5.52
C THR A 148 7.31 -19.50 5.64
N VAL A 149 6.95 -20.17 4.54
CA VAL A 149 6.61 -21.61 4.52
C VAL A 149 7.84 -22.50 4.32
N THR A 150 9.03 -21.96 4.01
CA THR A 150 10.24 -22.78 3.82
C THR A 150 10.61 -23.50 5.12
N PRO A 151 10.53 -24.85 5.18
CA PRO A 151 10.86 -25.58 6.40
C PRO A 151 12.33 -25.34 6.74
N ARG A 152 12.62 -25.08 8.02
CA ARG A 152 13.99 -25.15 8.54
C ARG A 152 14.53 -26.53 8.14
N ARG A 153 15.42 -26.60 7.15
CA ARG A 153 16.23 -27.81 6.93
C ARG A 153 16.84 -28.10 8.29
N ARG A 154 16.42 -29.21 8.92
CA ARG A 154 17.12 -29.72 10.10
C ARG A 154 18.58 -29.88 9.65
N ALA A 155 19.48 -29.18 10.32
CA ALA A 155 20.90 -29.51 10.21
C ALA A 155 21.02 -31.00 10.54
N ALA A 156 21.63 -31.74 9.62
CA ALA A 156 21.97 -33.14 9.81
C ALA A 156 23.04 -33.28 10.90
#